data_AF-A0A968SSN8-F1
#
_entry.id   AF-A0A968SSN8-F1
#
_cell.length_a   1.000
_cell.length_b   1.000
_cell.length_c   1.000
_cell.angle_alpha   90.00
_cell.angle_beta   90.00
_cell.angle_gamma   90.00
#
_symmetry.space_group_name_H-M   'P 1'
#
loop_
_entity.id
_entity.type
_entity.pdbx_description
1 polymer ?
#
loop_
_entity_poly.entity_id
_entity_poly.type
_entity_poly.pdbx_seq_one_letter_code
_entity_poly.pdbx_strand_id
1 'polypeptide(L)'
;MEHLSIAKQLDARRGQLAERVTELALQNPFWEARFGAGIRERLILDMDANLAVVAKAVRYRSPMMLDDHILWRRNQVLGFGCTTGHLREMFAYKWLAINEVMPPHTHPEIYQYIEAAMYALSYQHGSAAAVTAVHEELAERIVAVSFDTFWHWQAAYGSDARTVARNDAWFLVDCLTDALAHHDDSLLGRYVRWKRDQLLTSGLSSVHVQHVLWLTAEAADDLLAPGPAADVRRALEHAASFLSHTSEASLALVEAQEQIVGEVAQQLVSIGLAPQPEQAVLEVGWYLAYLNDGIATSDASGLACYTRWMQQFLADQGLPDTPLRQSYHALGNAIMRYLPDYAARDATAILHAAQRVL
;
A
#
# COMPACT_ATOMS: atom_id res chain seq x y z
N MET A 1 45.11 -3.22 12.56
CA MET A 1 45.22 -1.86 11.99
C MET A 1 44.24 -1.63 10.85
N GLU A 2 43.80 -2.69 10.16
CA GLU A 2 42.87 -2.65 9.03
C GLU A 2 41.50 -2.00 9.33
N HIS A 3 40.75 -2.46 10.36
CA HIS A 3 39.46 -1.84 10.72
C HIS A 3 39.53 -0.34 11.00
N LEU A 4 40.62 0.15 11.59
CA LEU A 4 40.81 1.57 11.85
C LEU A 4 41.03 2.34 10.53
N SER A 5 41.74 1.75 9.57
CA SER A 5 41.88 2.31 8.22
C SER A 5 40.54 2.34 7.50
N ILE A 6 39.78 1.24 7.53
CA ILE A 6 38.46 1.15 6.90
C ILE A 6 37.49 2.17 7.49
N ALA A 7 37.41 2.27 8.82
CA ALA A 7 36.57 3.25 9.50
C ALA A 7 36.94 4.70 9.14
N LYS A 8 38.25 5.02 9.05
CA LYS A 8 38.70 6.36 8.59
C LYS A 8 38.28 6.63 7.14
N GLN A 9 38.33 5.62 6.28
CA GLN A 9 37.90 5.75 4.89
C GLN A 9 36.38 5.94 4.75
N LEU A 10 35.58 5.25 5.57
CA LEU A 10 34.14 5.47 5.67
C LEU A 10 33.82 6.90 6.13
N ASP A 11 34.46 7.35 7.22
CA ASP A 11 34.28 8.72 7.73
C ASP A 11 34.64 9.78 6.67
N ALA A 12 35.75 9.58 5.94
CA ALA A 12 36.22 10.53 4.93
C ALA A 12 35.31 10.61 3.69
N ARG A 13 34.55 9.55 3.38
CA ARG A 13 33.65 9.48 2.21
C ARG A 13 32.17 9.56 2.58
N ARG A 14 31.86 9.82 3.85
CA ARG A 14 30.51 9.74 4.41
C ARG A 14 29.50 10.65 3.70
N GLY A 15 29.89 11.87 3.34
CA GLY A 15 29.04 12.80 2.59
C GLY A 15 28.68 12.28 1.19
N GLN A 16 29.68 11.80 0.44
CA GLN A 16 29.47 11.20 -0.89
C GLN A 16 28.57 9.96 -0.82
N LEU A 17 28.78 9.11 0.20
CA LEU A 17 27.93 7.95 0.44
C LEU A 17 26.49 8.36 0.77
N ALA A 18 26.29 9.36 1.65
CA ALA A 18 24.97 9.83 2.04
C ALA A 18 24.18 10.41 0.86
N GLU A 19 24.84 11.19 0.00
CA GLU A 19 24.26 11.68 -1.25
C GLU A 19 23.84 10.52 -2.16
N ARG A 20 24.74 9.56 -2.39
CA ARG A 20 24.46 8.42 -3.26
C ARG A 20 23.32 7.54 -2.77
N VAL A 21 23.26 7.27 -1.46
CA VAL A 21 22.14 6.53 -0.86
C VAL A 21 20.82 7.28 -1.04
N THR A 22 20.84 8.60 -0.88
CA THR A 22 19.64 9.43 -1.06
C THR A 22 19.18 9.44 -2.52
N GLU A 23 20.11 9.50 -3.48
CA GLU A 23 19.79 9.39 -4.91
C GLU A 23 19.12 8.06 -5.26
N LEU A 24 19.63 6.95 -4.71
CA LEU A 24 19.02 5.64 -4.89
C LEU A 24 17.62 5.58 -4.27
N ALA A 25 17.47 6.08 -3.02
CA ALA A 25 16.19 6.09 -2.33
C ALA A 25 15.12 6.90 -3.08
N LEU A 26 15.47 8.08 -3.60
CA LEU A 26 14.53 8.96 -4.31
C LEU A 26 14.15 8.46 -5.71
N GLN A 27 14.69 7.33 -6.18
CA GLN A 27 14.12 6.64 -7.34
C GLN A 27 12.76 6.01 -7.01
N ASN A 28 12.51 5.71 -5.74
CA ASN A 28 11.22 5.23 -5.27
C ASN A 28 10.31 6.44 -4.94
N PRO A 29 9.17 6.62 -5.64
CA PRO A 29 8.27 7.76 -5.42
C PRO A 29 7.63 7.76 -4.02
N PHE A 30 7.72 6.64 -3.28
CA PHE A 30 7.25 6.54 -1.89
C PHE A 30 7.75 7.70 -1.02
N TRP A 31 9.05 8.02 -1.07
CA TRP A 31 9.65 8.96 -0.13
C TRP A 31 9.12 10.38 -0.31
N GLU A 32 8.95 10.82 -1.55
CA GLU A 32 8.36 12.13 -1.86
C GLU A 32 6.86 12.17 -1.55
N ALA A 33 6.13 11.11 -1.93
CA ALA A 33 4.70 11.02 -1.63
C ALA A 33 4.41 11.01 -0.13
N ARG A 34 5.29 10.39 0.67
CA ARG A 34 5.11 10.25 2.12
C ARG A 34 5.53 11.49 2.90
N PHE A 35 6.66 12.11 2.54
CA PHE A 35 7.28 13.17 3.36
C PHE A 35 7.25 14.56 2.71
N GLY A 36 6.82 14.65 1.45
CA GLY A 36 6.68 15.89 0.71
C GLY A 36 8.01 16.55 0.33
N ALA A 37 7.91 17.81 -0.07
CA ALA A 37 9.06 18.63 -0.46
C ALA A 37 10.13 18.71 0.66
N GLY A 38 11.40 18.78 0.27
CA GLY A 38 12.53 18.85 1.21
C GLY A 38 12.85 17.52 1.91
N ILE A 39 12.32 16.39 1.43
CA ILE A 39 12.73 15.07 1.93
C ILE A 39 14.18 14.76 1.60
N ARG A 40 14.70 15.25 0.47
CA ARG A 40 16.09 15.03 0.04
C ARG A 40 17.11 15.49 1.08
N GLU A 41 17.00 16.73 1.55
CA GLU A 41 17.94 17.32 2.53
C GLU A 41 17.88 16.58 3.87
N ARG A 42 16.67 16.19 4.29
CA ARG A 42 16.46 15.40 5.52
C ARG A 42 17.05 14.00 5.41
N LEU A 43 16.88 13.33 4.27
CA LEU A 43 17.46 12.01 4.02
C LEU A 43 18.99 12.07 4.00
N ILE A 44 19.61 13.09 3.40
CA ILE A 44 21.08 13.24 3.41
C ILE A 44 21.60 13.33 4.84
N LEU A 45 20.99 14.17 5.68
CA LEU A 45 21.38 14.30 7.09
C LEU A 45 21.20 13.00 7.86
N ASP A 46 20.08 12.31 7.63
CA ASP A 46 19.81 11.01 8.24
C ASP A 46 20.83 9.96 7.80
N MET A 47 21.14 9.88 6.51
CA MET A 47 22.11 8.93 5.97
C MET A 47 23.53 9.20 6.46
N ASP A 48 23.94 10.46 6.54
CA ASP A 48 25.22 10.86 7.13
C ASP A 48 25.33 10.37 8.58
N ALA A 49 24.29 10.57 9.40
CA ALA A 49 24.26 10.10 10.78
C ALA A 49 24.31 8.57 10.89
N ASN A 50 23.53 7.86 10.07
CA ASN A 50 23.51 6.39 10.04
C ASN A 50 24.87 5.80 9.60
N LEU A 51 25.51 6.37 8.58
CA LEU A 51 26.84 5.93 8.12
C LEU A 51 27.93 6.20 9.17
N ALA A 52 27.76 7.23 10.00
CA ALA A 52 28.65 7.49 11.14
C ALA A 52 28.62 6.32 12.14
N VAL A 53 27.45 5.72 12.35
CA VAL A 53 27.29 4.57 13.23
C VAL A 53 27.97 3.34 12.63
N VAL A 54 27.84 3.12 11.31
CA VAL A 54 28.57 2.04 10.62
C VAL A 54 30.09 2.21 10.80
N ALA A 55 30.62 3.42 10.56
CA ALA A 55 32.05 3.69 10.75
C ALA A 55 32.51 3.47 12.21
N LYS A 56 31.68 3.82 13.19
CA LYS A 56 31.94 3.54 14.62
C LYS A 56 31.92 2.04 14.91
N ALA A 57 30.94 1.30 14.42
CA ALA A 57 30.83 -0.15 14.60
C ALA A 57 32.08 -0.86 14.06
N VAL A 58 32.54 -0.50 12.86
CA VAL A 58 33.79 -1.00 12.27
C VAL A 58 35.01 -0.61 13.11
N ARG A 59 35.11 0.66 13.53
CA ARG A 59 36.23 1.16 14.34
C ARG A 59 36.39 0.36 15.64
N TYR A 60 35.29 0.09 16.32
CA TYR A 60 35.26 -0.61 17.60
C TYR A 60 35.10 -2.12 17.48
N ARG A 61 34.96 -2.65 16.26
CA ARG A 61 34.70 -4.07 15.98
C ARG A 61 33.50 -4.61 16.76
N SER A 62 32.44 -3.81 16.79
CA SER A 62 31.24 -4.13 17.56
C SER A 62 30.01 -4.09 16.66
N PRO A 63 29.62 -5.23 16.06
CA PRO A 63 28.35 -5.36 15.35
C PRO A 63 27.16 -4.97 16.22
N MET A 64 27.21 -5.28 17.52
CA MET A 64 26.17 -4.93 18.49
C MET A 64 25.85 -3.42 18.52
N MET A 65 26.84 -2.54 18.29
CA MET A 65 26.56 -1.09 18.21
C MET A 65 25.61 -0.75 17.06
N LEU A 66 25.71 -1.48 15.94
CA LEU A 66 24.85 -1.28 14.79
C LEU A 66 23.50 -1.99 14.99
N ASP A 67 23.48 -3.13 15.67
CA ASP A 67 22.24 -3.84 16.06
C ASP A 67 21.38 -2.97 16.99
N ASP A 68 21.95 -2.41 18.05
CA ASP A 68 21.22 -1.53 18.97
C ASP A 68 20.68 -0.29 18.24
N HIS A 69 21.49 0.29 17.36
CA HIS A 69 21.10 1.43 16.55
C HIS A 69 19.98 1.07 15.57
N ILE A 70 20.04 -0.08 14.89
CA ILE A 70 19.02 -0.48 13.91
C ILE A 70 17.67 -0.74 14.57
N LEU A 71 17.68 -1.38 15.74
CA LEU A 71 16.46 -1.65 16.51
C LEU A 71 15.84 -0.35 17.04
N TRP A 72 16.66 0.59 17.50
CA TRP A 72 16.18 1.93 17.83
C TRP A 72 15.61 2.66 16.61
N ARG A 73 16.29 2.60 15.46
CA ARG A 73 15.81 3.20 14.21
C ARG A 73 14.52 2.57 13.72
N ARG A 74 14.34 1.25 13.85
CA ARG A 74 13.07 0.58 13.52
C ARG A 74 11.91 1.27 14.22
N ASN A 75 11.99 1.42 15.54
CA ASN A 75 10.92 2.07 16.32
C ASN A 75 10.63 3.51 15.85
N GLN A 76 11.65 4.25 15.42
CA GLN A 76 11.45 5.60 14.87
C GLN A 76 10.76 5.59 13.51
N VAL A 77 11.19 4.74 12.58
CA VAL A 77 10.60 4.70 11.23
C VAL A 77 9.16 4.19 11.26
N LEU A 78 8.82 3.26 12.17
CA LEU A 78 7.43 2.86 12.41
C LEU A 78 6.57 4.04 12.87
N GLY A 79 7.11 4.90 13.75
CA GLY A 79 6.46 6.13 14.17
C GLY A 79 6.22 7.13 13.04
N PHE A 80 7.04 7.09 11.98
CA PHE A 80 6.84 7.88 10.76
C PHE A 80 5.89 7.23 9.74
N GLY A 81 5.35 6.04 10.05
CA GLY A 81 4.50 5.26 9.15
C GLY A 81 5.26 4.61 8.00
N CYS A 82 6.56 4.36 8.17
CA CYS A 82 7.34 3.45 7.35
C CYS A 82 7.33 2.05 7.99
N THR A 83 7.95 1.09 7.31
CA THR A 83 8.07 -0.31 7.77
C THR A 83 9.53 -0.70 7.99
N THR A 84 9.77 -1.83 8.65
CA THR A 84 11.09 -2.45 8.77
C THR A 84 11.75 -2.70 7.42
N GLY A 85 10.97 -2.98 6.38
CA GLY A 85 11.39 -3.19 5.00
C GLY A 85 11.88 -1.93 4.33
N HIS A 86 11.33 -0.76 4.62
CA HIS A 86 11.94 0.51 4.21
C HIS A 86 13.33 0.67 4.83
N LEU A 87 13.51 0.24 6.07
CA LEU A 87 14.83 0.26 6.71
C LEU A 87 15.78 -0.77 6.05
N ARG A 88 15.31 -1.98 5.71
CA ARG A 88 16.08 -2.97 4.95
C ARG A 88 16.51 -2.41 3.59
N GLU A 89 15.59 -1.77 2.86
CA GLU A 89 15.85 -1.12 1.58
C GLU A 89 16.92 -0.04 1.71
N MET A 90 16.83 0.82 2.72
CA MET A 90 17.87 1.83 3.00
C MET A 90 19.24 1.22 3.33
N PHE A 91 19.29 0.02 3.92
CA PHE A 91 20.55 -0.70 4.13
C PHE A 91 21.09 -1.32 2.84
N ALA A 92 20.22 -1.83 1.97
CA ALA A 92 20.61 -2.26 0.63
C ALA A 92 21.19 -1.09 -0.19
N TYR A 93 20.56 0.10 -0.14
CA TYR A 93 21.09 1.30 -0.79
C TYR A 93 22.43 1.76 -0.20
N LYS A 94 22.61 1.70 1.12
CA LYS A 94 23.92 1.93 1.76
C LYS A 94 24.98 0.97 1.23
N TRP A 95 24.65 -0.31 1.11
CA TRP A 95 25.58 -1.30 0.59
C TRP A 95 25.96 -1.02 -0.86
N LEU A 96 24.98 -0.72 -1.72
CA LEU A 96 25.24 -0.35 -3.11
C LEU A 96 26.17 0.88 -3.21
N ALA A 97 25.88 1.94 -2.44
CA ALA A 97 26.73 3.13 -2.39
C ALA A 97 28.15 2.83 -1.89
N ILE A 98 28.29 1.98 -0.86
CA ILE A 98 29.59 1.54 -0.34
C ILE A 98 30.35 0.76 -1.41
N ASN A 99 29.69 -0.16 -2.12
CA ASN A 99 30.30 -0.96 -3.17
C ASN A 99 30.85 -0.07 -4.32
N GLU A 100 30.10 0.97 -4.69
CA GLU A 100 30.50 1.93 -5.73
C GLU A 100 31.64 2.88 -5.30
N VAL A 101 31.62 3.36 -4.06
CA VAL A 101 32.48 4.48 -3.60
C VAL A 101 33.73 4.01 -2.84
N MET A 102 33.64 2.89 -2.11
CA MET A 102 34.74 2.39 -1.28
C MET A 102 35.65 1.42 -2.05
N PRO A 103 36.95 1.35 -1.72
CA PRO A 103 37.85 0.39 -2.37
C PRO A 103 37.41 -1.08 -2.17
N PRO A 104 37.49 -1.94 -3.20
CA PRO A 104 37.00 -3.33 -3.14
C PRO A 104 37.56 -4.18 -1.99
N HIS A 105 38.81 -3.95 -1.60
CA HIS A 105 39.44 -4.70 -0.51
C HIS A 105 38.78 -4.45 0.86
N THR A 106 38.03 -3.35 1.03
CA THR A 106 37.32 -3.03 2.28
C THR A 106 35.94 -3.67 2.37
N HIS A 107 35.39 -4.14 1.24
CA HIS A 107 34.01 -4.60 1.13
C HIS A 107 33.68 -5.78 2.05
N PRO A 108 34.49 -6.87 2.11
CA PRO A 108 34.14 -8.03 2.94
C PRO A 108 33.96 -7.67 4.42
N GLU A 109 34.83 -6.80 4.93
CA GLU A 109 34.77 -6.36 6.33
C GLU A 109 33.53 -5.50 6.60
N ILE A 110 33.22 -4.55 5.72
CA ILE A 110 32.04 -3.67 5.90
C ILE A 110 30.74 -4.48 5.77
N TYR A 111 30.70 -5.42 4.82
CA TYR A 111 29.51 -6.23 4.57
C TYR A 111 29.07 -7.02 5.81
N GLN A 112 30.01 -7.53 6.61
CA GLN A 112 29.68 -8.26 7.85
C GLN A 112 28.83 -7.44 8.83
N TYR A 113 29.04 -6.12 8.91
CA TYR A 113 28.22 -5.24 9.75
C TYR A 113 26.85 -4.98 9.13
N ILE A 114 26.79 -4.79 7.81
CA ILE A 114 25.53 -4.59 7.09
C ILE A 114 24.66 -5.85 7.18
N GLU A 115 25.24 -7.03 6.99
CA GLU A 115 24.59 -8.33 7.13
C GLU A 115 24.08 -8.56 8.56
N ALA A 116 24.91 -8.30 9.58
CA ALA A 116 24.49 -8.39 10.98
C ALA A 116 23.29 -7.47 11.28
N ALA A 117 23.32 -6.22 10.80
CA ALA A 117 22.22 -5.28 10.99
C ALA A 117 20.92 -5.73 10.30
N MET A 118 21.02 -6.28 9.08
CA MET A 118 19.86 -6.85 8.37
C MET A 118 19.31 -8.09 9.11
N TYR A 119 20.18 -8.93 9.65
CA TYR A 119 19.78 -10.07 10.47
C TYR A 119 19.06 -9.63 11.74
N ALA A 120 19.56 -8.59 12.43
CA ALA A 120 18.96 -8.04 13.65
C ALA A 120 17.55 -7.47 13.42
N LEU A 121 17.19 -7.08 12.19
CA LEU A 121 15.85 -6.61 11.85
C LEU A 121 14.81 -7.74 11.73
N SER A 122 15.24 -8.99 11.62
CA SER A 122 14.35 -10.13 11.43
C SER A 122 13.62 -10.50 12.72
N TYR A 123 12.30 -10.68 12.63
CA TYR A 123 11.50 -11.21 13.74
C TYR A 123 11.69 -12.73 13.84
N GLN A 124 12.12 -13.22 15.00
CA GLN A 124 12.55 -14.61 15.18
C GLN A 124 11.44 -15.54 15.71
N HIS A 125 10.36 -14.98 16.27
CA HIS A 125 9.32 -15.75 16.95
C HIS A 125 7.91 -15.25 16.61
N GLY A 126 6.92 -16.11 16.87
CA GLY A 126 5.50 -15.78 16.77
C GLY A 126 5.00 -15.57 15.34
N SER A 127 3.82 -14.96 15.22
CA SER A 127 3.12 -14.75 13.96
C SER A 127 3.90 -13.84 13.00
N ALA A 128 4.62 -12.85 13.50
CA ALA A 128 5.49 -12.01 12.68
C ALA A 128 6.63 -12.79 12.01
N ALA A 129 7.27 -13.73 12.72
CA ALA A 129 8.29 -14.60 12.13
C ALA A 129 7.70 -15.54 11.08
N ALA A 130 6.51 -16.08 11.34
CA ALA A 130 5.81 -16.94 10.40
C ALA A 130 5.46 -16.19 9.09
N VAL A 131 4.95 -14.95 9.19
CA VAL A 131 4.68 -14.11 8.02
C VAL A 131 5.97 -13.75 7.28
N THR A 132 7.05 -13.42 8.01
CA THR A 132 8.36 -13.12 7.41
C THR A 132 8.87 -14.29 6.55
N ALA A 133 8.65 -15.54 6.98
CA ALA A 133 9.10 -16.73 6.28
C ALA A 133 8.40 -16.96 4.92
N VAL A 134 7.17 -16.44 4.74
CA VAL A 134 6.38 -16.56 3.49
C VAL A 134 6.17 -15.21 2.81
N HIS A 135 6.92 -14.18 3.19
CA HIS A 135 6.69 -12.78 2.81
C HIS A 135 6.62 -12.57 1.29
N GLU A 136 7.62 -13.06 0.55
CA GLU A 136 7.67 -12.94 -0.92
C GLU A 136 6.54 -13.72 -1.60
N GLU A 137 6.18 -14.89 -1.08
CA GLU A 137 5.09 -15.71 -1.64
C GLU A 137 3.72 -15.05 -1.40
N LEU A 138 3.50 -14.47 -0.21
CA LEU A 138 2.30 -13.68 0.08
C LEU A 138 2.15 -12.51 -0.90
N ALA A 139 3.20 -11.70 -1.04
CA ALA A 139 3.18 -10.54 -1.94
C ALA A 139 2.89 -10.96 -3.39
N GLU A 140 3.51 -12.03 -3.87
CA GLU A 140 3.29 -12.53 -5.24
C GLU A 140 1.87 -13.09 -5.44
N ARG A 141 1.34 -13.86 -4.47
CA ARG A 141 -0.03 -14.37 -4.55
C ARG A 141 -1.05 -13.24 -4.62
N ILE A 142 -0.89 -12.21 -3.79
CA ILE A 142 -1.76 -11.02 -3.81
C ILE A 142 -1.78 -10.40 -5.21
N VAL A 143 -0.61 -10.19 -5.83
CA VAL A 143 -0.52 -9.60 -7.18
C VAL A 143 -1.15 -10.51 -8.24
N ALA A 144 -0.91 -11.82 -8.17
CA ALA A 144 -1.46 -12.77 -9.14
C ALA A 144 -2.99 -12.81 -9.13
N VAL A 145 -3.61 -12.76 -7.95
CA VAL A 145 -5.08 -12.84 -7.82
C VAL A 145 -5.76 -11.47 -7.89
N SER A 146 -5.02 -10.37 -7.68
CA SER A 146 -5.53 -9.00 -7.89
C SER A 146 -5.12 -8.48 -9.27
N PHE A 147 -3.92 -7.92 -9.36
CA PHE A 147 -3.40 -7.22 -10.52
C PHE A 147 -3.45 -8.03 -11.83
N ASP A 148 -3.06 -9.30 -11.81
CA ASP A 148 -3.00 -10.11 -13.05
C ASP A 148 -4.41 -10.53 -13.53
N THR A 149 -5.41 -10.50 -12.64
CA THR A 149 -6.79 -10.95 -12.93
C THR A 149 -7.73 -9.78 -13.24
N PHE A 150 -7.54 -8.65 -12.57
CA PHE A 150 -8.47 -7.53 -12.61
C PHE A 150 -7.88 -6.33 -13.37
N TRP A 151 -8.45 -6.06 -14.54
CA TRP A 151 -7.97 -5.02 -15.47
C TRP A 151 -7.93 -3.60 -14.88
N HIS A 152 -8.80 -3.26 -13.92
CA HIS A 152 -8.81 -1.93 -13.30
C HIS A 152 -7.53 -1.63 -12.50
N TRP A 153 -6.90 -2.66 -11.91
CA TRP A 153 -5.57 -2.52 -11.31
C TRP A 153 -4.51 -2.23 -12.36
N GLN A 154 -4.57 -2.90 -13.52
CA GLN A 154 -3.63 -2.68 -14.62
C GLN A 154 -3.74 -1.25 -15.16
N ALA A 155 -4.98 -0.77 -15.33
CA ALA A 155 -5.25 0.58 -15.81
C ALA A 155 -4.71 1.68 -14.89
N ALA A 156 -4.79 1.50 -13.57
CA ALA A 156 -4.36 2.51 -12.60
C ALA A 156 -2.83 2.65 -12.49
N TYR A 157 -2.07 1.60 -12.82
CA TYR A 157 -0.65 1.51 -12.50
C TYR A 157 0.29 1.71 -13.71
N GLY A 158 -0.21 1.73 -14.96
CA GLY A 158 0.57 2.08 -16.16
C GLY A 158 1.50 1.00 -16.73
N SER A 159 2.64 1.38 -17.32
CA SER A 159 3.54 0.45 -18.04
C SER A 159 4.41 -0.44 -17.16
N ASP A 160 4.79 0.04 -15.96
CA ASP A 160 5.56 -0.72 -14.96
C ASP A 160 4.67 -1.31 -13.87
N ALA A 161 3.38 -1.46 -14.21
CA ALA A 161 2.31 -1.57 -13.24
C ALA A 161 2.43 -2.77 -12.30
N ARG A 162 2.83 -3.92 -12.84
CA ARG A 162 2.97 -5.14 -12.04
C ARG A 162 4.08 -5.02 -11.00
N THR A 163 5.20 -4.38 -11.34
CA THR A 163 6.32 -4.17 -10.41
C THR A 163 5.90 -3.26 -9.26
N VAL A 164 5.17 -2.18 -9.57
CA VAL A 164 4.66 -1.25 -8.55
C VAL A 164 3.61 -1.94 -7.68
N ALA A 165 2.67 -2.69 -8.26
CA ALA A 165 1.67 -3.46 -7.52
C ALA A 165 2.33 -4.51 -6.60
N ARG A 166 3.39 -5.17 -7.06
CA ARG A 166 4.19 -6.09 -6.25
C ARG A 166 4.88 -5.40 -5.10
N ASN A 167 5.49 -4.24 -5.33
CA ASN A 167 6.11 -3.46 -4.25
C ASN A 167 5.07 -3.01 -3.22
N ASP A 168 3.88 -2.60 -3.65
CA ASP A 168 2.79 -2.23 -2.75
C ASP A 168 2.32 -3.40 -1.88
N ALA A 169 2.13 -4.57 -2.47
CA ALA A 169 1.81 -5.81 -1.75
C ALA A 169 2.95 -6.19 -0.78
N TRP A 170 4.20 -6.06 -1.22
CA TRP A 170 5.38 -6.32 -0.40
C TRP A 170 5.39 -5.42 0.85
N PHE A 171 5.21 -4.11 0.70
CA PHE A 171 5.16 -3.17 1.83
C PHE A 171 3.92 -3.34 2.71
N LEU A 172 2.79 -3.81 2.16
CA LEU A 172 1.62 -4.17 2.96
C LEU A 172 1.93 -5.35 3.89
N VAL A 173 2.50 -6.44 3.37
CA VAL A 173 2.90 -7.63 4.15
C VAL A 173 3.94 -7.25 5.20
N ASP A 174 4.84 -6.34 4.85
CA ASP A 174 5.86 -5.82 5.74
C ASP A 174 5.27 -5.01 6.90
N CYS A 175 4.31 -4.12 6.60
CA CYS A 175 3.58 -3.36 7.63
C CYS A 175 2.75 -4.26 8.54
N LEU A 176 2.13 -5.30 7.98
CA LEU A 176 1.43 -6.35 8.73
C LEU A 176 2.39 -7.08 9.68
N THR A 177 3.58 -7.44 9.19
CA THR A 177 4.62 -8.09 10.00
C THR A 177 5.03 -7.23 11.19
N ASP A 178 5.26 -5.93 10.96
CA ASP A 178 5.60 -4.97 12.02
C ASP A 178 4.44 -4.82 13.02
N ALA A 179 3.19 -4.71 12.53
CA ALA A 179 2.01 -4.58 13.38
C ALA A 179 1.86 -5.80 14.32
N LEU A 180 2.04 -7.01 13.78
CA LEU A 180 2.00 -8.25 14.56
C LEU A 180 3.13 -8.32 15.58
N ALA A 181 4.35 -7.95 15.21
CA ALA A 181 5.49 -8.02 16.10
C ALA A 181 5.43 -7.03 17.26
N HIS A 182 4.84 -5.86 17.03
CA HIS A 182 4.72 -4.80 18.02
C HIS A 182 3.36 -4.80 18.75
N HIS A 183 2.44 -5.70 18.36
CA HIS A 183 1.05 -5.69 18.83
C HIS A 183 0.40 -4.31 18.68
N ASP A 184 0.71 -3.61 17.59
CA ASP A 184 0.18 -2.27 17.26
C ASP A 184 -0.69 -2.36 16.01
N ASP A 185 -1.95 -2.74 16.21
CA ASP A 185 -2.91 -2.83 15.10
C ASP A 185 -3.19 -1.45 14.45
N SER A 186 -2.86 -0.35 15.14
CA SER A 186 -3.01 0.99 14.59
C SER A 186 -1.94 1.33 13.54
N LEU A 187 -0.80 0.62 13.53
CA LEU A 187 0.24 0.78 12.52
C LEU A 187 -0.29 0.42 11.13
N LEU A 188 -0.89 -0.76 11.00
CA LEU A 188 -1.49 -1.22 9.75
C LEU A 188 -2.68 -0.33 9.35
N GLY A 189 -3.52 0.06 10.32
CA GLY A 189 -4.62 1.01 10.11
C GLY A 189 -4.19 2.38 9.57
N ARG A 190 -3.03 2.91 10.02
CA ARG A 190 -2.43 4.13 9.44
C ARG A 190 -1.93 3.90 8.03
N TYR A 191 -1.27 2.77 7.77
CA TYR A 191 -0.75 2.44 6.45
C TYR A 191 -1.86 2.30 5.41
N VAL A 192 -2.94 1.56 5.70
CA VAL A 192 -4.04 1.35 4.74
C VAL A 192 -4.80 2.64 4.42
N ARG A 193 -4.92 3.58 5.36
CA ARG A 193 -5.47 4.92 5.08
C ARG A 193 -4.58 5.74 4.16
N TRP A 194 -3.28 5.77 4.44
CA TRP A 194 -2.33 6.43 3.56
C TRP A 194 -2.36 5.79 2.16
N LYS A 195 -2.46 4.46 2.09
CA LYS A 195 -2.56 3.74 0.83
C LYS A 195 -3.84 4.07 0.08
N ARG A 196 -4.99 4.14 0.75
CA ARG A 196 -6.25 4.61 0.16
C ARG A 196 -6.09 6.00 -0.44
N ASP A 197 -5.52 6.94 0.31
CA ASP A 197 -5.36 8.32 -0.16
C ASP A 197 -4.46 8.38 -1.41
N GLN A 198 -3.38 7.57 -1.45
CA GLN A 198 -2.55 7.43 -2.64
C GLN A 198 -3.34 6.82 -3.82
N LEU A 199 -4.07 5.74 -3.60
CA LEU A 199 -4.84 5.04 -4.63
C LEU A 199 -5.97 5.92 -5.21
N LEU A 200 -6.59 6.78 -4.39
CA LEU A 200 -7.57 7.78 -4.85
C LEU A 200 -6.99 8.72 -5.90
N THR A 201 -5.73 9.16 -5.74
CA THR A 201 -5.06 9.99 -6.76
C THR A 201 -4.86 9.27 -8.09
N SER A 202 -4.82 7.93 -8.05
CA SER A 202 -4.70 7.07 -9.22
C SER A 202 -6.05 6.65 -9.80
N GLY A 203 -7.18 7.10 -9.22
CA GLY A 203 -8.53 6.74 -9.66
C GLY A 203 -9.06 5.42 -9.09
N LEU A 204 -8.41 4.85 -8.07
CA LEU A 204 -8.86 3.68 -7.33
C LEU A 204 -9.55 4.10 -6.01
N SER A 205 -10.34 3.22 -5.41
CA SER A 205 -11.16 3.51 -4.21
C SER A 205 -10.78 2.66 -3.00
N SER A 206 -11.34 2.96 -1.84
CA SER A 206 -11.17 2.23 -0.58
C SER A 206 -11.50 0.74 -0.69
N VAL A 207 -12.45 0.34 -1.55
CA VAL A 207 -12.76 -1.08 -1.80
C VAL A 207 -11.57 -1.84 -2.41
N HIS A 208 -10.69 -1.16 -3.16
CA HIS A 208 -9.50 -1.78 -3.72
C HIS A 208 -8.52 -2.16 -2.60
N VAL A 209 -8.37 -1.29 -1.60
CA VAL A 209 -7.58 -1.59 -0.41
C VAL A 209 -8.23 -2.72 0.38
N GLN A 210 -9.55 -2.67 0.61
CA GLN A 210 -10.28 -3.75 1.30
C GLN A 210 -10.12 -5.10 0.60
N HIS A 211 -10.22 -5.12 -0.73
CA HIS A 211 -10.05 -6.32 -1.54
C HIS A 211 -8.64 -6.89 -1.38
N VAL A 212 -7.59 -6.06 -1.44
CA VAL A 212 -6.22 -6.51 -1.20
C VAL A 212 -6.03 -7.05 0.23
N LEU A 213 -6.65 -6.43 1.25
CA LEU A 213 -6.61 -6.95 2.61
C LEU A 213 -7.30 -8.32 2.72
N TRP A 214 -8.45 -8.50 2.07
CA TRP A 214 -9.15 -9.79 2.03
C TRP A 214 -8.32 -10.87 1.33
N LEU A 215 -7.76 -10.57 0.16
CA LEU A 215 -6.85 -11.49 -0.57
C LEU A 215 -5.61 -11.84 0.24
N THR A 216 -5.08 -10.89 1.03
CA THR A 216 -3.96 -11.15 1.93
C THR A 216 -4.35 -12.15 3.02
N ALA A 217 -5.57 -12.05 3.57
CA ALA A 217 -6.08 -12.98 4.57
C ALA A 217 -6.29 -14.38 4.00
N GLU A 218 -6.83 -14.50 2.77
CA GLU A 218 -6.98 -15.79 2.09
C GLU A 218 -5.62 -16.44 1.80
N ALA A 219 -4.68 -15.68 1.25
CA ALA A 219 -3.33 -16.18 0.99
C ALA A 219 -2.61 -16.61 2.28
N ALA A 220 -2.86 -15.91 3.40
CA ALA A 220 -2.33 -16.26 4.70
C ALA A 220 -2.93 -17.56 5.26
N ASP A 221 -4.23 -17.80 5.09
CA ASP A 221 -4.87 -19.05 5.49
C ASP A 221 -4.30 -20.27 4.76
N ASP A 222 -3.93 -20.10 3.49
CA ASP A 222 -3.31 -21.15 2.69
C ASP A 222 -1.85 -21.42 3.06
N LEU A 223 -1.11 -20.38 3.47
CA LEU A 223 0.35 -20.43 3.63
C LEU A 223 0.82 -20.62 5.07
N LEU A 224 0.02 -20.23 6.04
CA LEU A 224 0.41 -20.20 7.44
C LEU A 224 -0.28 -21.30 8.25
N ALA A 225 0.33 -21.67 9.38
CA ALA A 225 -0.35 -22.49 10.37
C ALA A 225 -1.58 -21.75 10.95
N PRO A 226 -2.60 -22.47 11.46
CA PRO A 226 -3.86 -21.86 11.91
C PRO A 226 -3.72 -20.71 12.93
N GLY A 227 -2.74 -20.77 13.83
CA GLY A 227 -2.48 -19.72 14.82
C GLY A 227 -2.06 -18.39 14.16
N PRO A 228 -0.89 -18.36 13.49
CA PRO A 228 -0.47 -17.17 12.75
C PRO A 228 -1.48 -16.68 11.70
N ALA A 229 -2.17 -17.57 10.99
CA ALA A 229 -3.22 -17.19 10.05
C ALA A 229 -4.36 -16.41 10.73
N ALA A 230 -4.84 -16.90 11.88
CA ALA A 230 -5.87 -16.21 12.66
C ALA A 230 -5.43 -14.84 13.20
N ASP A 231 -4.15 -14.69 13.57
CA ASP A 231 -3.61 -13.39 13.99
C ASP A 231 -3.52 -12.41 12.81
N VAL A 232 -3.09 -12.87 11.64
CA VAL A 232 -3.07 -12.08 10.39
C VAL A 232 -4.48 -11.59 10.05
N ARG A 233 -5.46 -12.51 10.05
CA ARG A 233 -6.87 -12.18 9.78
C ARG A 233 -7.39 -11.10 10.71
N ARG A 234 -7.16 -11.25 12.03
CA ARG A 234 -7.57 -10.25 13.03
C ARG A 234 -6.95 -8.87 12.77
N ALA A 235 -5.65 -8.84 12.46
CA ALA A 235 -4.95 -7.59 12.17
C ALA A 235 -5.49 -6.90 10.89
N LEU A 236 -5.76 -7.67 9.84
CA LEU A 236 -6.33 -7.17 8.58
C LEU A 236 -7.78 -6.69 8.73
N GLU A 237 -8.61 -7.42 9.47
CA GLU A 237 -9.99 -7.01 9.81
C GLU A 237 -10.01 -5.69 10.60
N HIS A 238 -9.14 -5.58 11.61
CA HIS A 238 -9.02 -4.33 12.35
C HIS A 238 -8.52 -3.18 11.46
N ALA A 239 -7.52 -3.42 10.60
CA ALA A 239 -7.04 -2.41 9.66
C ALA A 239 -8.13 -1.98 8.67
N ALA A 240 -8.96 -2.90 8.18
CA ALA A 240 -10.08 -2.57 7.28
C ALA A 240 -11.06 -1.58 7.91
N SER A 241 -11.25 -1.61 9.24
CA SER A 241 -12.10 -0.65 9.95
C SER A 241 -11.61 0.81 9.86
N PHE A 242 -10.32 1.04 9.57
CA PHE A 242 -9.76 2.38 9.37
C PHE A 242 -10.10 2.96 7.99
N LEU A 243 -10.65 2.17 7.07
CA LEU A 243 -11.07 2.64 5.75
C LEU A 243 -12.48 3.25 5.78
N SER A 244 -13.23 3.05 6.86
CA SER A 244 -14.56 3.63 7.06
C SER A 244 -14.52 5.15 7.13
N HIS A 245 -15.46 5.79 6.47
CA HIS A 245 -15.69 7.23 6.55
C HIS A 245 -16.67 7.58 7.67
N THR A 246 -16.47 8.72 8.32
CA THR A 246 -17.25 9.12 9.49
C THR A 246 -18.29 10.20 9.18
N SER A 247 -18.41 10.65 7.93
CA SER A 247 -19.43 11.66 7.59
C SER A 247 -20.83 11.04 7.60
N GLU A 248 -21.83 11.82 8.04
CA GLU A 248 -23.22 11.35 8.16
C GLU A 248 -23.74 10.80 6.82
N ALA A 249 -23.42 11.45 5.70
CA ALA A 249 -23.81 10.99 4.37
C ALA A 249 -23.15 9.66 3.97
N SER A 250 -21.88 9.45 4.33
CA SER A 250 -21.20 8.17 4.10
C SER A 250 -21.80 7.05 4.94
N LEU A 251 -22.10 7.33 6.21
CA LEU A 251 -22.71 6.35 7.12
C LEU A 251 -24.11 5.95 6.62
N ALA A 252 -24.93 6.92 6.18
CA ALA A 252 -26.23 6.65 5.58
C ALA A 252 -26.11 5.81 4.30
N LEU A 253 -25.09 6.05 3.47
CA LEU A 253 -24.84 5.25 2.28
C LEU A 253 -24.47 3.80 2.62
N VAL A 254 -23.59 3.59 3.61
CA VAL A 254 -23.19 2.26 4.06
C VAL A 254 -24.36 1.50 4.68
N GLU A 255 -25.21 2.16 5.46
CA GLU A 255 -26.41 1.56 6.07
C GLU A 255 -27.42 1.07 5.01
N ALA A 256 -27.56 1.82 3.90
CA ALA A 256 -28.46 1.48 2.79
C ALA A 256 -27.80 0.62 1.70
N GLN A 257 -26.52 0.26 1.85
CA GLN A 257 -25.73 -0.35 0.77
C GLN A 257 -26.35 -1.65 0.27
N GLU A 258 -26.76 -2.55 1.16
CA GLU A 258 -27.30 -3.86 0.77
C GLU A 258 -28.57 -3.73 -0.08
N GLN A 259 -29.48 -2.82 0.31
CA GLN A 259 -30.73 -2.58 -0.42
C GLN A 259 -30.48 -1.94 -1.78
N ILE A 260 -29.57 -0.95 -1.84
CA ILE A 260 -29.21 -0.30 -3.10
C ILE A 260 -28.54 -1.31 -4.06
N VAL A 261 -27.56 -2.08 -3.57
CA VAL A 261 -26.88 -3.10 -4.39
C VAL A 261 -27.87 -4.14 -4.90
N GLY A 262 -28.73 -4.67 -4.02
CA GLY A 262 -29.72 -5.68 -4.37
C GLY A 262 -30.70 -5.18 -5.44
N GLU A 263 -31.27 -3.98 -5.26
CA GLU A 263 -32.22 -3.40 -6.24
C GLU A 263 -31.55 -3.17 -7.60
N VAL A 264 -30.39 -2.50 -7.61
CA VAL A 264 -29.71 -2.14 -8.86
C VAL A 264 -29.23 -3.40 -9.59
N ALA A 265 -28.63 -4.36 -8.90
CA ALA A 265 -28.20 -5.62 -9.50
C ALA A 265 -29.39 -6.40 -10.08
N GLN A 266 -30.50 -6.52 -9.33
CA GLN A 266 -31.72 -7.17 -9.82
C GLN A 266 -32.27 -6.47 -11.05
N GLN A 267 -32.28 -5.14 -11.07
CA GLN A 267 -32.74 -4.37 -12.22
C GLN A 267 -31.86 -4.67 -13.45
N LEU A 268 -30.53 -4.60 -13.32
CA LEU A 268 -29.58 -4.86 -14.41
C LEU A 268 -29.70 -6.28 -14.97
N VAL A 269 -29.90 -7.27 -14.09
CA VAL A 269 -30.16 -8.67 -14.48
C VAL A 269 -31.47 -8.77 -15.26
N SER A 270 -32.54 -8.15 -14.77
CA SER A 270 -33.89 -8.24 -15.38
C SER A 270 -33.97 -7.66 -16.80
N ILE A 271 -33.16 -6.64 -17.09
CA ILE A 271 -33.06 -6.01 -18.42
C ILE A 271 -31.99 -6.67 -19.31
N GLY A 272 -31.37 -7.75 -18.84
CA GLY A 272 -30.40 -8.54 -19.62
C GLY A 272 -29.03 -7.88 -19.80
N LEU A 273 -28.69 -6.86 -19.01
CA LEU A 273 -27.40 -6.17 -19.11
C LEU A 273 -26.31 -6.80 -18.22
N ALA A 274 -26.71 -7.56 -17.19
CA ALA A 274 -25.79 -8.30 -16.34
C ALA A 274 -26.32 -9.75 -16.14
N PRO A 275 -25.93 -10.70 -17.01
CA PRO A 275 -26.49 -12.05 -16.98
C PRO A 275 -26.04 -12.87 -15.76
N GLN A 276 -25.00 -12.44 -15.05
CA GLN A 276 -24.48 -13.08 -13.85
C GLN A 276 -24.80 -12.22 -12.63
N PRO A 277 -25.77 -12.62 -11.78
CA PRO A 277 -26.19 -11.81 -10.63
C PRO A 277 -25.05 -11.47 -9.66
N GLU A 278 -24.14 -12.42 -9.42
CA GLU A 278 -23.00 -12.23 -8.52
C GLU A 278 -22.04 -11.14 -9.03
N GLN A 279 -21.78 -11.12 -10.34
CA GLN A 279 -20.96 -10.07 -10.96
C GLN A 279 -21.66 -8.71 -10.93
N ALA A 280 -23.00 -8.68 -11.09
CA ALA A 280 -23.78 -7.45 -10.98
C ALA A 280 -23.72 -6.86 -9.57
N VAL A 281 -23.88 -7.70 -8.54
CA VAL A 281 -23.75 -7.32 -7.12
C VAL A 281 -22.35 -6.76 -6.85
N LEU A 282 -21.31 -7.46 -7.33
CA LEU A 282 -19.93 -7.03 -7.18
C LEU A 282 -19.75 -5.64 -7.81
N GLU A 283 -20.03 -5.48 -9.11
CA GLU A 283 -19.86 -4.23 -9.87
C GLU A 283 -20.60 -3.05 -9.22
N VAL A 284 -21.85 -3.23 -8.79
CA VAL A 284 -22.61 -2.19 -8.09
C VAL A 284 -21.96 -1.82 -6.75
N GLY A 285 -21.41 -2.82 -6.05
CA GLY A 285 -20.59 -2.59 -4.85
C GLY A 285 -19.38 -1.67 -5.12
N TRP A 286 -18.69 -1.84 -6.26
CA TRP A 286 -17.60 -0.94 -6.65
C TRP A 286 -18.10 0.49 -6.87
N TYR A 287 -19.20 0.68 -7.60
CA TYR A 287 -19.78 2.02 -7.80
C TYR A 287 -20.09 2.71 -6.48
N LEU A 288 -20.68 1.98 -5.53
CA LEU A 288 -21.00 2.52 -4.21
C LEU A 288 -19.77 2.84 -3.39
N ALA A 289 -18.70 2.05 -3.48
CA ALA A 289 -17.44 2.36 -2.80
C ALA A 289 -16.80 3.64 -3.33
N TYR A 290 -16.76 3.81 -4.66
CA TYR A 290 -16.30 5.05 -5.29
C TYR A 290 -17.15 6.25 -4.91
N LEU A 291 -18.47 6.05 -4.83
CA LEU A 291 -19.39 7.07 -4.40
C LEU A 291 -19.18 7.46 -2.93
N ASN A 292 -18.97 6.48 -2.05
CA ASN A 292 -18.71 6.69 -0.64
C ASN A 292 -17.42 7.49 -0.42
N ASP A 293 -16.35 7.15 -1.13
CA ASP A 293 -15.11 7.93 -1.12
C ASP A 293 -15.34 9.35 -1.63
N GLY A 294 -16.09 9.51 -2.73
CA GLY A 294 -16.38 10.83 -3.30
C GLY A 294 -17.25 11.72 -2.40
N ILE A 295 -18.19 11.14 -1.64
CA ILE A 295 -18.93 11.86 -0.60
C ILE A 295 -17.99 12.31 0.51
N ALA A 296 -17.13 11.41 0.99
CA ALA A 296 -16.21 11.70 2.08
C ALA A 296 -15.18 12.78 1.73
N THR A 297 -14.71 12.83 0.49
CA THR A 297 -13.74 13.82 0.01
C THR A 297 -14.38 15.02 -0.68
N SER A 298 -15.70 15.00 -0.92
CA SER A 298 -16.40 15.96 -1.77
C SER A 298 -15.78 16.08 -3.18
N ASP A 299 -15.27 14.97 -3.72
CA ASP A 299 -14.58 14.91 -5.01
C ASP A 299 -15.07 13.73 -5.85
N ALA A 300 -15.58 14.01 -7.05
CA ALA A 300 -16.06 13.01 -7.98
C ALA A 300 -14.97 12.39 -8.87
N SER A 301 -13.72 12.83 -8.74
CA SER A 301 -12.62 12.42 -9.64
C SER A 301 -12.39 10.91 -9.65
N GLY A 302 -12.50 10.23 -8.51
CA GLY A 302 -12.37 8.77 -8.42
C GLY A 302 -13.41 8.04 -9.28
N LEU A 303 -14.69 8.32 -9.05
CA LEU A 303 -15.78 7.71 -9.82
C LEU A 303 -15.71 8.12 -11.31
N ALA A 304 -15.33 9.36 -11.62
CA ALA A 304 -15.17 9.81 -13.00
C ALA A 304 -14.00 9.10 -13.72
N CYS A 305 -12.89 8.83 -13.04
CA CYS A 305 -11.80 8.01 -13.56
C CYS A 305 -12.28 6.58 -13.84
N TYR A 306 -12.93 5.93 -12.86
CA TYR A 306 -13.51 4.60 -13.05
C TYR A 306 -14.48 4.54 -14.24
N THR A 307 -15.32 5.57 -14.39
CA THR A 307 -16.26 5.71 -15.51
C THR A 307 -15.55 5.74 -16.87
N ARG A 308 -14.52 6.59 -17.02
CA ARG A 308 -13.74 6.67 -18.26
C ARG A 308 -13.04 5.35 -18.57
N TRP A 309 -12.52 4.69 -17.56
CA TRP A 309 -11.86 3.40 -17.72
C TRP A 309 -12.84 2.33 -18.18
N MET A 310 -14.00 2.22 -17.55
CA MET A 310 -15.05 1.29 -17.98
C MET A 310 -15.52 1.58 -19.41
N GLN A 311 -15.66 2.85 -19.78
CA GLN A 311 -16.01 3.25 -21.14
C GLN A 311 -14.94 2.81 -22.15
N GLN A 312 -13.66 3.03 -21.85
CA GLN A 312 -12.55 2.60 -22.70
C GLN A 312 -12.50 1.07 -22.82
N PHE A 313 -12.63 0.36 -21.69
CA PHE A 313 -12.66 -1.10 -21.67
C PHE A 313 -13.79 -1.67 -22.53
N LEU A 314 -15.02 -1.13 -22.41
CA LEU A 314 -16.14 -1.53 -23.25
C LEU A 314 -15.85 -1.25 -24.74
N ALA A 315 -15.31 -0.07 -25.06
CA ALA A 315 -14.97 0.29 -26.43
C ALA A 315 -13.91 -0.64 -27.05
N ASP A 316 -12.87 -1.01 -26.30
CA ASP A 316 -11.82 -1.93 -26.76
C ASP A 316 -12.36 -3.35 -27.04
N GLN A 317 -13.44 -3.72 -26.35
CA GLN A 317 -14.17 -4.97 -26.60
C GLN A 317 -15.26 -4.84 -27.70
N GLY A 318 -15.40 -3.66 -28.31
CA GLY A 318 -16.45 -3.38 -29.30
C GLY A 318 -17.86 -3.32 -28.71
N LEU A 319 -17.99 -3.10 -27.40
CA LEU A 319 -19.24 -3.04 -26.66
C LEU A 319 -19.71 -1.57 -26.50
N PRO A 320 -21.03 -1.32 -26.51
CA PRO A 320 -21.58 0.01 -26.25
C PRO A 320 -21.47 0.38 -24.76
N ASP A 321 -21.50 1.68 -24.46
CA ASP A 321 -21.53 2.20 -23.08
C ASP A 321 -22.92 2.13 -22.41
N THR A 322 -23.92 1.59 -23.11
CA THR A 322 -25.30 1.50 -22.63
C THR A 322 -25.42 0.79 -21.27
N PRO A 323 -24.73 -0.34 -21.00
CA PRO A 323 -24.75 -0.96 -19.68
C PRO A 323 -24.32 0.00 -18.57
N LEU A 324 -23.24 0.74 -18.77
CA LEU A 324 -22.71 1.68 -17.79
C LEU A 324 -23.68 2.85 -17.53
N ARG A 325 -24.28 3.41 -18.60
CA ARG A 325 -25.30 4.46 -18.47
C ARG A 325 -26.53 3.97 -17.70
N GLN A 326 -26.98 2.75 -17.97
CA GLN A 326 -28.14 2.14 -17.29
C GLN A 326 -27.82 1.83 -15.83
N SER A 327 -26.61 1.36 -15.52
CA SER A 327 -26.13 1.19 -14.13
C SER A 327 -26.22 2.49 -13.35
N TYR A 328 -25.74 3.61 -13.91
CA TYR A 328 -25.81 4.91 -13.23
C TYR A 328 -27.23 5.44 -13.11
N HIS A 329 -28.11 5.18 -14.08
CA HIS A 329 -29.51 5.57 -13.96
C HIS A 329 -30.23 4.78 -12.85
N ALA A 330 -30.07 3.46 -12.82
CA ALA A 330 -30.61 2.59 -11.78
C ALA A 330 -30.07 2.97 -10.40
N LEU A 331 -28.75 3.22 -10.30
CA LEU A 331 -28.10 3.65 -9.07
C LEU A 331 -28.65 4.98 -8.56
N GLY A 332 -28.83 5.98 -9.42
CA GLY A 332 -29.42 7.27 -9.05
C GLY A 332 -30.85 7.13 -8.51
N ASN A 333 -31.67 6.28 -9.12
CA ASN A 333 -33.04 6.03 -8.66
C ASN A 333 -33.07 5.35 -7.28
N ALA A 334 -32.19 4.35 -7.07
CA ALA A 334 -32.09 3.64 -5.80
C ALA A 334 -31.57 4.56 -4.67
N ILE A 335 -30.55 5.38 -4.96
CA ILE A 335 -30.01 6.39 -4.03
C ILE A 335 -31.12 7.33 -3.55
N MET A 336 -31.92 7.89 -4.47
CA MET A 336 -33.01 8.80 -4.13
C MET A 336 -34.15 8.14 -3.34
N ARG A 337 -34.27 6.81 -3.40
CA ARG A 337 -35.29 6.05 -2.67
C ARG A 337 -34.85 5.67 -1.25
N TYR A 338 -33.59 5.28 -1.09
CA TYR A 338 -33.11 4.65 0.15
C TYR A 338 -32.30 5.59 1.04
N LEU A 339 -31.74 6.67 0.51
CA LEU A 339 -30.98 7.62 1.31
C LEU A 339 -31.86 8.78 1.80
N PRO A 340 -31.55 9.34 2.98
CA PRO A 340 -32.14 10.60 3.40
C PRO A 340 -31.75 11.75 2.44
N ASP A 341 -32.61 12.76 2.31
CA ASP A 341 -32.47 13.85 1.32
C ASP A 341 -31.07 14.50 1.25
N TYR A 342 -30.41 14.67 2.40
CA TYR A 342 -29.07 15.27 2.46
C TYR A 342 -28.01 14.36 1.83
N ALA A 343 -28.01 13.06 2.18
CA ALA A 343 -27.06 12.09 1.66
C ALA A 343 -27.35 11.78 0.18
N ALA A 344 -28.64 11.69 -0.18
CA ALA A 344 -29.08 11.52 -1.56
C ALA A 344 -28.58 12.66 -2.47
N ARG A 345 -28.62 13.90 -1.98
CA ARG A 345 -28.11 15.08 -2.71
C ARG A 345 -26.60 14.97 -2.95
N ASP A 346 -25.82 14.68 -1.92
CA ASP A 346 -24.36 14.59 -2.02
C ASP A 346 -23.96 13.45 -2.97
N ALA A 347 -24.56 12.27 -2.78
CA ALA A 347 -24.38 11.11 -3.64
C ALA A 347 -24.73 11.43 -5.11
N THR A 348 -25.89 12.04 -5.35
CA THR A 348 -26.35 12.36 -6.71
C THR A 348 -25.47 13.42 -7.37
N ALA A 349 -24.89 14.36 -6.62
CA ALA A 349 -23.94 15.34 -7.15
C ALA A 349 -22.66 14.66 -7.68
N ILE A 350 -22.10 13.72 -6.90
CA ILE A 350 -20.93 12.92 -7.32
C ILE A 350 -21.27 12.06 -8.54
N LEU A 351 -22.40 11.36 -8.51
CA LEU A 351 -22.86 10.50 -9.60
C LEU A 351 -23.08 11.30 -10.90
N HIS A 352 -23.70 12.48 -10.82
CA HIS A 352 -23.89 13.35 -11.98
C HIS A 352 -22.57 13.87 -12.55
N ALA A 353 -21.59 14.19 -11.72
CA ALA A 353 -20.27 14.60 -12.20
C ALA A 353 -19.59 13.47 -13.00
N ALA A 354 -19.71 12.22 -12.53
CA ALA A 354 -19.23 11.05 -13.27
C ALA A 354 -20.05 10.79 -14.55
N GLN A 355 -21.37 10.97 -14.54
CA GLN A 355 -22.19 10.82 -15.76
C GLN A 355 -21.82 11.80 -16.88
N ARG A 356 -21.27 12.99 -16.56
CA ARG A 356 -20.85 13.97 -17.58
C ARG A 356 -19.65 13.53 -18.41
N VAL A 357 -18.90 12.52 -17.96
CA VAL A 357 -17.78 11.96 -18.73
C VAL A 357 -18.21 10.83 -19.67
N LEU A 358 -19.47 10.37 -19.59
CA LEU A 358 -20.07 9.41 -20.53
C LEU A 358 -20.64 10.14 -21.73
#